data_AF-A0A4R1Q1Y2-F1
#
_entry.id   AF-A0A4R1Q1Y2-F1
#
_cell.length_a   1.000
_cell.length_b   1.000
_cell.length_c   1.000
_cell.angle_alpha   90.00
_cell.angle_beta   90.00
_cell.angle_gamma   90.00
#
_symmetry.space_group_name_H-M   'P 1'
#
loop_
_entity.id
_entity.type
_entity.pdbx_description
1 polymer ?
#
loop_
_entity_poly.entity_id
_entity_poly.type
_entity_poly.pdbx_seq_one_letter_code
_entity_poly.pdbx_strand_id
1 'polypeptide(L)'
;MSKNGQIEKIALAIPAGWKVAWNTFCHVSLEEALQREGKAGALNSYFTEDLLLLQRLNKELSLDVGWNPDMDLSGQYELCVHKKDEEEPVLEYASRSSQEIVERINDLLANYAEGESLIPLRIATGWEVRLNHWIKDLDKMEFAALPGEERNGHIIFSAARYLYGWIQITVRYHKEFNSSFFTLVVEQENDEDFYKKISVDDMARAIFVLENWLELAHFLDTDRLVDG
;
A
#
# COMPACT_ATOMS: atom_id res chain seq x y z
N MET A 1 12.53 14.76 -9.81
CA MET A 1 12.32 14.24 -11.19
C MET A 1 12.18 12.72 -11.11
N SER A 2 10.97 12.17 -11.24
CA SER A 2 10.83 10.72 -11.49
C SER A 2 11.31 10.46 -12.91
N LYS A 3 12.20 9.49 -13.08
CA LYS A 3 13.01 9.35 -14.31
C LYS A 3 12.23 8.88 -15.55
N ASN A 4 10.92 8.65 -15.47
CA ASN A 4 10.15 8.08 -16.59
C ASN A 4 8.79 8.74 -16.86
N GLY A 5 8.45 9.87 -16.23
CA GLY A 5 7.12 10.49 -16.43
C GLY A 5 5.93 9.63 -15.95
N GLN A 6 6.21 8.49 -15.30
CA GLN A 6 5.20 7.74 -14.54
C GLN A 6 5.01 8.41 -13.19
N ILE A 7 3.75 8.67 -12.88
CA ILE A 7 3.30 9.16 -11.59
C ILE A 7 3.15 7.95 -10.68
N GLU A 8 3.94 7.94 -9.61
CA GLU A 8 4.04 6.80 -8.70
C GLU A 8 3.12 7.01 -7.50
N LYS A 9 2.37 5.97 -7.11
CA LYS A 9 1.57 5.99 -5.88
C LYS A 9 2.47 6.18 -4.67
N ILE A 10 1.94 6.84 -3.66
CA ILE A 10 2.60 7.02 -2.37
C ILE A 10 2.60 5.69 -1.60
N ALA A 11 3.75 5.35 -1.02
CA ALA A 11 3.88 4.19 -0.14
C ALA A 11 3.46 4.54 1.29
N LEU A 12 2.64 3.70 1.92
CA LEU A 12 2.11 3.91 3.27
C LEU A 12 2.34 2.66 4.14
N ALA A 13 2.61 2.87 5.42
CA ALA A 13 2.83 1.81 6.41
C ALA A 13 1.49 1.26 6.94
N ILE A 14 0.70 0.66 6.05
CA ILE A 14 -0.67 0.21 6.34
C ILE A 14 -0.64 -1.07 7.19
N PRO A 15 -1.14 -1.07 8.43
CA PRO A 15 -1.14 -2.24 9.30
C PRO A 15 -2.28 -3.20 8.93
N ALA A 16 -2.26 -4.38 9.55
CA ALA A 16 -3.35 -5.34 9.44
C ALA A 16 -4.70 -4.75 9.88
N GLY A 17 -5.78 -5.24 9.29
CA GLY A 17 -7.14 -4.82 9.61
C GLY A 17 -7.59 -3.54 8.90
N TRP A 18 -6.89 -3.13 7.85
CA TRP A 18 -7.25 -1.97 7.01
C TRP A 18 -7.51 -2.39 5.57
N LYS A 19 -8.44 -1.69 4.93
CA LYS A 19 -8.76 -1.77 3.51
C LYS A 19 -8.36 -0.46 2.83
N VAL A 20 -7.70 -0.58 1.69
CA VAL A 20 -7.50 0.53 0.75
C VAL A 20 -8.75 0.64 -0.11
N ALA A 21 -9.74 1.41 0.34
CA ALA A 21 -11.02 1.54 -0.35
C ALA A 21 -10.91 2.39 -1.62
N TRP A 22 -10.02 3.37 -1.61
CA TRP A 22 -9.64 4.20 -2.76
C TRP A 22 -8.19 4.66 -2.61
N ASN A 23 -7.43 4.70 -3.70
CA ASN A 23 -6.08 5.24 -3.70
C ASN A 23 -5.66 5.70 -5.10
N THR A 24 -5.73 7.01 -5.34
CA THR A 24 -5.10 7.74 -6.45
C THR A 24 -3.96 8.63 -5.95
N PHE A 25 -3.68 8.63 -4.64
CA PHE A 25 -2.67 9.47 -4.00
C PHE A 25 -1.26 9.11 -4.47
N CYS A 26 -0.60 10.07 -5.11
CA CYS A 26 0.62 9.85 -5.85
C CYS A 26 1.60 11.01 -5.71
N HIS A 27 2.87 10.75 -6.01
CA HIS A 27 3.92 11.75 -5.99
C HIS A 27 3.79 12.70 -7.19
N VAL A 28 3.05 13.79 -7.00
CA VAL A 28 2.97 14.90 -7.95
C VAL A 28 3.56 16.15 -7.33
N SER A 29 4.50 16.78 -8.04
CA SER A 29 5.12 18.03 -7.59
C SER A 29 4.17 19.21 -7.85
N LEU A 30 3.76 19.89 -6.79
CA LEU A 30 2.93 21.10 -6.88
C LEU A 30 3.65 22.23 -7.64
N GLU A 31 4.96 22.37 -7.45
CA GLU A 31 5.78 23.34 -8.18
C GLU A 31 5.75 23.06 -9.69
N GLU A 32 5.90 21.78 -10.07
CA GLU A 32 5.84 21.36 -11.46
C GLU A 32 4.42 21.55 -12.05
N ALA A 33 3.39 21.26 -11.27
CA ALA A 33 2.01 21.49 -11.66
C ALA A 33 1.73 22.96 -11.97
N LEU A 34 2.16 23.88 -11.09
CA LEU A 34 2.05 25.32 -11.29
C LEU A 34 2.80 25.79 -12.54
N GLN A 35 3.99 25.26 -12.80
CA GLN A 35 4.75 25.59 -14.01
C GLN A 35 4.07 25.14 -15.31
N ARG A 36 3.22 24.10 -15.24
CA ARG A 36 2.52 23.49 -16.37
C ARG A 36 1.05 23.91 -16.49
N GLU A 37 0.56 24.74 -15.58
CA GLU A 37 -0.82 25.20 -15.60
C GLU A 37 -1.17 25.88 -16.93
N GLY A 38 -2.34 25.52 -17.48
CA GLY A 38 -2.82 26.02 -18.78
C GLY A 38 -2.04 25.51 -20.01
N LYS A 39 -1.16 24.52 -19.86
CA LYS A 39 -0.35 23.93 -20.95
C LYS A 39 -0.73 22.47 -21.21
N ALA A 40 -0.32 21.95 -22.37
CA ALA A 40 -0.41 20.52 -22.64
C ALA A 40 0.38 19.73 -21.59
N GLY A 41 -0.25 18.72 -20.97
CA GLY A 41 0.35 17.98 -19.85
C GLY A 41 0.25 18.69 -18.50
N ALA A 42 -0.75 19.56 -18.32
CA ALA A 42 -1.14 20.09 -17.02
C ALA A 42 -1.41 18.95 -16.01
N LEU A 43 -1.03 19.17 -14.75
CA LEU A 43 -1.10 18.17 -13.70
C LEU A 43 -2.23 18.42 -12.69
N ASN A 44 -3.07 19.44 -12.92
CA ASN A 44 -4.19 19.80 -12.04
C ASN A 44 -5.12 18.62 -11.75
N SER A 45 -5.31 17.71 -12.71
CA SER A 45 -6.17 16.53 -12.56
C SER A 45 -5.68 15.50 -11.53
N TYR A 46 -4.49 15.66 -10.97
CA TYR A 46 -3.98 14.82 -9.87
C TYR A 46 -4.24 15.41 -8.48
N PHE A 47 -4.78 16.63 -8.42
CA PHE A 47 -5.11 17.34 -7.19
C PHE A 47 -6.62 17.33 -7.01
N THR A 48 -7.20 16.18 -6.67
CA THR A 48 -8.66 16.01 -6.55
C THR A 48 -9.12 15.89 -5.10
N GLU A 49 -10.40 16.10 -4.83
CA GLU A 49 -11.00 15.89 -3.50
C GLU A 49 -10.91 14.44 -3.01
N ASP A 50 -10.83 13.45 -3.91
CA ASP A 50 -10.73 12.02 -3.56
C ASP A 50 -9.35 11.43 -3.91
N LEU A 51 -8.38 11.49 -3.00
CA LEU A 51 -7.03 10.93 -3.22
C LEU A 51 -6.81 9.58 -2.54
N LEU A 52 -7.23 9.42 -1.29
CA LEU A 52 -7.01 8.21 -0.51
C LEU A 52 -8.15 7.98 0.47
N LEU A 53 -8.73 6.78 0.45
CA LEU A 53 -9.66 6.33 1.49
C LEU A 53 -9.16 5.01 2.06
N LEU A 54 -8.76 5.04 3.33
CA LEU A 54 -8.47 3.85 4.12
C LEU A 54 -9.63 3.59 5.08
N GLN A 55 -10.05 2.33 5.18
CA GLN A 55 -11.14 1.91 6.07
C GLN A 55 -10.68 0.77 6.95
N ARG A 56 -10.93 0.87 8.26
CA ARG A 56 -10.78 -0.29 9.14
C ARG A 56 -11.79 -1.37 8.73
N LEU A 57 -11.38 -2.65 8.76
CA LEU A 57 -12.25 -3.77 8.42
C LEU A 57 -13.42 -3.93 9.40
N ASN A 58 -13.25 -3.51 10.66
CA ASN A 58 -14.33 -3.44 11.64
C ASN A 58 -15.28 -2.24 11.41
N LYS A 59 -14.99 -1.38 10.43
CA LYS A 59 -15.75 -0.19 10.04
C LYS A 59 -15.88 0.87 11.12
N GLU A 60 -15.03 0.85 12.15
CA GLU A 60 -15.08 1.83 13.24
C GLU A 60 -14.39 3.15 12.91
N LEU A 61 -13.49 3.14 11.92
CA LEU A 61 -12.67 4.29 11.56
C LEU A 61 -12.42 4.30 10.05
N SER A 62 -12.43 5.48 9.46
CA SER A 62 -11.88 5.74 8.12
C SER A 62 -10.94 6.93 8.15
N LEU A 63 -9.94 6.87 7.29
CA LEU A 63 -9.01 7.95 7.01
C LEU A 63 -9.21 8.35 5.56
N ASP A 64 -9.47 9.62 5.33
CA ASP A 64 -9.73 10.21 4.03
C ASP A 64 -8.69 11.30 3.74
N VAL A 65 -8.24 11.38 2.49
CA VAL A 65 -7.32 12.42 2.02
C VAL A 65 -7.85 12.96 0.70
N GLY A 66 -7.98 14.28 0.67
CA GLY A 66 -8.34 15.03 -0.51
C GLY A 66 -7.42 16.20 -0.75
N TRP A 67 -7.59 16.84 -1.90
CA TRP A 67 -7.07 18.15 -2.19
C TRP A 67 -8.24 19.13 -2.36
N ASN A 68 -8.20 20.23 -1.61
CA ASN A 68 -9.28 21.21 -1.55
C ASN A 68 -8.74 22.63 -1.78
N PRO A 69 -9.34 23.45 -2.67
CA PRO A 69 -10.43 23.11 -3.60
C PRO A 69 -10.02 22.16 -4.72
N ASP A 70 -10.98 21.35 -5.20
CA ASP A 70 -10.79 20.39 -6.29
C ASP A 70 -10.09 21.01 -7.51
N MET A 71 -9.00 20.38 -7.95
CA MET A 71 -8.16 20.75 -9.09
C MET A 71 -7.54 22.16 -9.06
N ASP A 72 -7.72 22.91 -7.98
CA ASP A 72 -7.18 24.26 -7.79
C ASP A 72 -5.79 24.19 -7.15
N LEU A 73 -4.73 24.54 -7.89
CA LEU A 73 -3.35 24.49 -7.38
C LEU A 73 -3.06 25.49 -6.24
N SER A 74 -3.98 26.43 -5.99
CA SER A 74 -3.94 27.29 -4.80
C SER A 74 -4.44 26.60 -3.54
N GLY A 75 -5.05 25.41 -3.66
CA GLY A 75 -5.53 24.58 -2.56
C GLY A 75 -4.45 23.91 -1.72
N GLN A 76 -4.86 22.92 -0.93
CA GLN A 76 -4.00 22.14 -0.06
C GLN A 76 -4.57 20.73 0.14
N TYR A 77 -3.73 19.81 0.60
CA TYR A 77 -4.22 18.51 1.04
C TYR A 77 -4.96 18.66 2.37
N GLU A 78 -6.02 17.89 2.52
CA GLU A 78 -6.81 17.76 3.73
C GLU A 78 -6.87 16.28 4.10
N LEU A 79 -6.46 15.96 5.31
CA LEU A 79 -6.51 14.64 5.92
C LEU A 79 -7.57 14.66 7.01
N CYS A 80 -8.60 13.84 6.84
CA CYS A 80 -9.72 13.72 7.76
C CYS A 80 -9.78 12.29 8.31
N VAL A 81 -10.03 12.17 9.61
CA VAL A 81 -10.30 10.88 10.24
C VAL A 81 -11.73 10.91 10.76
N HIS A 82 -12.53 9.96 10.30
CA HIS A 82 -13.92 9.81 10.70
C HIS A 82 -14.07 8.56 11.55
N LYS A 83 -14.76 8.70 12.67
CA LYS A 83 -15.23 7.56 13.44
C LYS A 83 -16.62 7.18 12.95
N LYS A 84 -16.92 5.88 13.04
CA LYS A 84 -18.25 5.37 12.71
C LYS A 84 -19.34 6.13 13.48
N ASP A 85 -20.40 6.48 12.76
CA ASP A 85 -21.60 7.15 13.27
C ASP A 85 -21.37 8.61 13.71
N GLU A 86 -20.18 9.19 13.49
CA GLU A 86 -19.90 10.61 13.69
C GLU A 86 -19.97 11.36 12.35
N GLU A 87 -20.71 12.47 12.31
CA GLU A 87 -20.85 13.31 11.11
C GLU A 87 -19.59 14.14 10.85
N GLU A 88 -18.99 14.66 11.92
CA GLU A 88 -17.77 15.47 11.86
C GLU A 88 -16.51 14.60 12.02
N PRO A 89 -15.39 14.97 11.37
CA PRO A 89 -14.12 14.29 11.59
C PRO A 89 -13.62 14.46 13.03
N VAL A 90 -13.11 13.37 13.60
CA VAL A 90 -12.46 13.39 14.93
C VAL A 90 -11.05 13.98 14.87
N LEU A 91 -10.49 14.09 13.67
CA LEU A 91 -9.21 14.72 13.41
C LEU A 91 -9.21 15.30 12.01
N GLU A 92 -8.74 16.54 11.90
CA GLU A 92 -8.46 17.21 10.64
C GLU A 92 -7.01 17.71 10.66
N TYR A 93 -6.33 17.57 9.54
CA TYR A 93 -5.00 18.10 9.33
C TYR A 93 -4.87 18.55 7.88
N ALA A 94 -4.36 19.75 7.65
CA ALA A 94 -4.18 20.27 6.30
C ALA A 94 -2.74 20.71 6.07
N SER A 95 -2.24 20.47 4.87
CA SER A 95 -0.90 20.91 4.45
C SER A 95 -0.81 20.99 2.93
N ARG A 96 0.04 21.88 2.42
CA ARG A 96 0.41 21.90 1.00
C ARG A 96 1.50 20.87 0.65
N SER A 97 2.11 20.26 1.66
CA SER A 97 3.18 19.27 1.50
C SER A 97 2.59 17.87 1.56
N SER A 98 2.65 17.14 0.43
CA SER A 98 2.26 15.72 0.42
C SER A 98 3.12 14.89 1.38
N GLN A 99 4.38 15.28 1.61
CA GLN A 99 5.24 14.62 2.59
C GLN A 99 4.70 14.76 4.01
N GLU A 100 4.28 15.96 4.42
CA GLU A 100 3.70 16.17 5.76
C GLU A 100 2.40 15.38 5.95
N ILE A 101 1.59 15.25 4.90
CA ILE A 101 0.39 14.40 4.92
C ILE A 101 0.78 12.93 5.10
N VAL A 102 1.78 12.44 4.37
CA VAL A 102 2.26 11.05 4.48
C VAL A 102 2.81 10.75 5.86
N GLU A 103 3.62 11.66 6.42
CA GLU A 103 4.13 11.55 7.78
C GLU A 103 2.96 11.46 8.77
N ARG A 104 1.96 12.35 8.65
CA ARG A 104 0.79 12.36 9.51
C ARG A 104 -0.05 11.09 9.40
N ILE A 105 -0.23 10.55 8.19
CA ILE A 105 -0.93 9.27 7.97
C ILE A 105 -0.18 8.14 8.67
N ASN A 106 1.12 8.02 8.45
CA ASN A 106 1.92 6.94 9.04
C ASN A 106 1.97 7.03 10.57
N ASP A 107 2.04 8.23 11.15
CA ASP A 107 1.94 8.44 12.60
C ASP A 107 0.59 7.94 13.16
N LEU A 108 -0.51 8.21 12.45
CA LEU A 108 -1.83 7.72 12.84
C LEU A 108 -1.91 6.19 12.76
N LEU A 109 -1.43 5.62 11.66
CA LEU A 109 -1.44 4.18 11.41
C LEU A 109 -0.54 3.40 12.37
N ALA A 110 0.56 3.99 12.86
CA ALA A 110 1.46 3.36 13.83
C ALA A 110 0.76 2.93 15.12
N ASN A 111 -0.32 3.63 15.53
CA ASN A 111 -1.14 3.25 16.69
C ASN A 111 -1.85 1.90 16.52
N TYR A 112 -1.91 1.38 15.29
CA TYR A 112 -2.57 0.13 14.93
C TYR A 112 -1.58 -0.95 14.47
N ALA A 113 -0.27 -0.67 14.47
CA ALA A 113 0.77 -1.58 14.02
C ALA A 113 1.32 -2.49 15.15
N GLU A 114 0.60 -2.64 16.26
CA GLU A 114 1.00 -3.48 17.41
C GLU A 114 2.44 -3.21 17.94
N GLY A 115 2.93 -1.97 17.78
CA GLY A 115 4.27 -1.56 18.19
C GLY A 115 5.37 -1.78 17.15
N GLU A 116 5.02 -2.24 15.94
CA GLU A 116 5.95 -2.48 14.85
C GLU A 116 6.17 -1.24 13.98
N SER A 117 7.42 -1.02 13.56
CA SER A 117 7.77 0.00 12.58
C SER A 117 7.69 -0.60 11.17
N LEU A 118 6.48 -0.69 10.63
CA LEU A 118 6.20 -1.27 9.32
C LEU A 118 6.92 -0.52 8.18
N ILE A 119 7.30 -1.28 7.16
CA ILE A 119 7.80 -0.72 5.90
C ILE A 119 6.60 -0.17 5.12
N PRO A 120 6.66 1.07 4.61
CA PRO A 120 5.65 1.61 3.72
C PRO A 120 5.61 0.84 2.39
N LEU A 121 4.41 0.49 1.95
CA LEU A 121 4.15 -0.22 0.68
C LEU A 121 3.17 0.57 -0.19
N ARG A 122 3.34 0.49 -1.50
CA ARG A 122 2.38 0.98 -2.50
C ARG A 122 1.28 -0.05 -2.67
N ILE A 123 0.12 0.22 -2.06
CA ILE A 123 -1.05 -0.66 -2.12
C ILE A 123 -2.15 0.01 -2.93
N ALA A 124 -2.57 -0.63 -4.02
CA ALA A 124 -3.62 -0.13 -4.90
C ALA A 124 -5.03 -0.24 -4.27
N THR A 125 -6.00 0.40 -4.91
CA THR A 125 -7.42 0.31 -4.54
C THR A 125 -7.92 -1.13 -4.51
N GLY A 126 -8.69 -1.47 -3.49
CA GLY A 126 -9.45 -2.71 -3.35
C GLY A 126 -8.82 -3.77 -2.47
N TRP A 127 -7.58 -3.58 -2.01
CA TRP A 127 -6.90 -4.53 -1.15
C TRP A 127 -7.27 -4.38 0.32
N GLU A 128 -7.47 -5.51 0.98
CA GLU A 128 -7.62 -5.66 2.43
C GLU A 128 -6.32 -6.25 2.98
N VAL A 129 -5.61 -5.48 3.81
CA VAL A 129 -4.40 -5.94 4.50
C VAL A 129 -4.83 -6.81 5.67
N ARG A 130 -4.62 -8.12 5.54
CA ARG A 130 -4.98 -9.13 6.54
C ARG A 130 -3.88 -9.36 7.55
N LEU A 131 -2.63 -9.26 7.11
CA LEU A 131 -1.43 -9.36 7.93
C LEU A 131 -0.38 -8.40 7.37
N ASN A 132 0.30 -7.67 8.24
CA ASN A 132 1.50 -6.93 7.87
C ASN A 132 2.44 -6.83 9.08
N HIS A 133 3.47 -7.64 9.05
CA HIS A 133 4.62 -7.64 9.97
C HIS A 133 5.92 -7.29 9.25
N TRP A 134 5.81 -6.68 8.06
CA TRP A 134 6.98 -6.41 7.24
C TRP A 134 7.73 -5.21 7.78
N ILE A 135 8.79 -5.47 8.54
CA ILE A 135 9.67 -4.47 9.15
C ILE A 135 11.08 -4.50 8.51
N LYS A 136 11.89 -3.46 8.75
CA LYS A 136 13.29 -3.41 8.24
C LYS A 136 14.20 -4.49 8.82
N ASP A 137 13.96 -4.86 10.08
CA ASP A 137 14.80 -5.76 10.86
C ASP A 137 14.17 -7.17 11.00
N LEU A 138 13.60 -7.72 9.93
CA LEU A 138 12.99 -9.07 9.96
C LEU A 138 13.95 -10.15 10.48
N ASP A 139 15.25 -10.03 10.19
CA ASP A 139 16.27 -10.96 10.69
C ASP A 139 16.40 -10.95 12.22
N LYS A 140 15.95 -9.89 12.90
CA LYS A 140 15.99 -9.76 14.36
C LYS A 140 14.70 -10.23 15.02
N MET A 141 13.63 -10.52 14.26
CA MET A 141 12.41 -11.08 14.84
C MET A 141 12.67 -12.49 15.34
N GLU A 142 12.33 -12.72 16.61
CA GLU A 142 12.22 -14.06 17.16
C GLU A 142 10.87 -14.65 16.76
N PHE A 143 10.86 -15.40 15.67
CA PHE A 143 9.71 -16.21 15.35
C PHE A 143 9.70 -17.41 16.30
N ALA A 144 8.61 -17.59 17.06
CA ALA A 144 8.45 -18.79 17.88
C ALA A 144 8.47 -20.01 16.96
N ALA A 145 9.55 -20.79 17.01
CA ALA A 145 9.66 -22.01 16.23
C ALA A 145 8.63 -23.03 16.74
N LEU A 146 7.55 -23.25 15.98
CA LEU A 146 6.69 -24.39 16.23
C LEU A 146 7.43 -25.67 15.80
N PRO A 147 7.38 -26.76 16.58
CA PRO A 147 8.03 -28.02 16.20
C PRO A 147 7.52 -28.51 14.84
N GLY A 148 8.40 -28.53 13.84
CA GLY A 148 8.07 -28.93 12.46
C GLY A 148 7.86 -27.79 11.46
N GLU A 149 7.91 -26.52 11.87
CA GLU A 149 7.71 -25.35 11.00
C GLU A 149 8.98 -24.78 10.34
N GLU A 150 10.18 -25.27 10.69
CA GLU A 150 11.46 -24.80 10.10
C GLU A 150 11.47 -24.82 8.56
N ARG A 151 10.56 -25.55 7.90
CA ARG A 151 10.46 -25.64 6.44
C ARG A 151 9.44 -24.70 5.78
N ASN A 152 8.51 -24.10 6.52
CA ASN A 152 7.36 -23.42 5.91
C ASN A 152 7.47 -21.89 5.85
N GLY A 153 8.49 -21.30 6.49
CA GLY A 153 8.66 -19.84 6.55
C GLY A 153 7.52 -19.13 7.32
N HIS A 154 7.77 -17.90 7.74
CA HIS A 154 6.81 -17.09 8.49
C HIS A 154 6.06 -16.19 7.54
N ILE A 155 4.73 -16.22 7.57
CA ILE A 155 3.94 -15.26 6.79
C ILE A 155 4.14 -13.89 7.43
N ILE A 156 4.70 -12.95 6.67
CA ILE A 156 4.98 -11.57 7.13
C ILE A 156 4.01 -10.56 6.50
N PHE A 157 3.36 -10.93 5.40
CA PHE A 157 2.38 -10.08 4.75
C PHE A 157 1.30 -10.94 4.09
N SER A 158 0.06 -10.51 4.22
CA SER A 158 -1.07 -11.09 3.52
C SER A 158 -2.06 -10.00 3.19
N ALA A 159 -2.48 -9.94 1.92
CA ALA A 159 -3.54 -9.07 1.47
C ALA A 159 -4.51 -9.82 0.56
N ALA A 160 -5.78 -9.45 0.60
CA ALA A 160 -6.80 -10.03 -0.26
C ALA A 160 -7.61 -8.95 -0.98
N ARG A 161 -8.09 -9.27 -2.16
CA ARG A 161 -8.98 -8.42 -2.96
C ARG A 161 -10.14 -9.25 -3.49
N TYR A 162 -11.32 -8.65 -3.50
CA TYR A 162 -12.54 -9.25 -4.03
C TYR A 162 -12.98 -8.49 -5.28
N LEU A 163 -12.45 -8.90 -6.44
CA LEU A 163 -12.81 -8.33 -7.74
C LEU A 163 -12.87 -9.46 -8.77
N TYR A 164 -14.07 -9.80 -9.24
CA TYR A 164 -14.31 -10.95 -10.14
C TYR A 164 -13.88 -12.32 -9.57
N GLY A 165 -13.84 -12.41 -8.24
CA GLY A 165 -13.30 -13.55 -7.49
C GLY A 165 -12.42 -13.06 -6.35
N TRP A 166 -12.02 -13.98 -5.50
CA TRP A 166 -11.04 -13.71 -4.46
C TRP A 166 -9.63 -13.88 -5.01
N ILE A 167 -8.79 -12.86 -4.84
CA ILE A 167 -7.34 -12.92 -5.08
C ILE A 167 -6.65 -12.69 -3.74
N GLN A 168 -5.65 -13.50 -3.41
CA GLN A 168 -4.82 -13.34 -2.23
C GLN A 168 -3.35 -13.31 -2.61
N ILE A 169 -2.62 -12.37 -2.00
CA ILE A 169 -1.16 -12.35 -2.03
C ILE A 169 -0.66 -12.65 -0.64
N THR A 170 0.30 -13.57 -0.55
CA THR A 170 0.97 -13.94 0.69
C THR A 170 2.47 -13.85 0.50
N VAL A 171 3.17 -13.21 1.45
CA VAL A 171 4.63 -13.18 1.50
C VAL A 171 5.09 -13.90 2.74
N ARG A 172 5.99 -14.87 2.53
CA ARG A 172 6.66 -15.62 3.58
C ARG A 172 8.13 -15.24 3.62
N TYR A 173 8.65 -15.02 4.81
CA TYR A 173 10.08 -14.85 5.07
C TYR A 173 10.64 -16.17 5.63
N HIS A 174 11.76 -16.60 5.06
CA HIS A 174 12.46 -17.82 5.43
C HIS A 174 13.83 -17.43 5.97
N LYS A 175 14.12 -17.85 7.20
CA LYS A 175 15.42 -17.65 7.83
C LYS A 175 16.12 -18.99 7.97
N GLU A 176 17.26 -19.12 7.31
CA GLU A 176 18.16 -20.25 7.42
C GLU A 176 19.43 -19.82 8.16
N PHE A 177 20.29 -20.77 8.50
CA PHE A 177 21.49 -20.51 9.33
C PHE A 177 22.43 -19.44 8.75
N ASN A 178 22.56 -19.35 7.42
CA ASN A 178 23.46 -18.41 6.73
C ASN A 178 22.77 -17.59 5.62
N SER A 179 21.46 -17.71 5.48
CA SER A 179 20.71 -17.16 4.35
C SER A 179 19.30 -16.81 4.78
N SER A 180 18.70 -15.87 4.06
CA SER A 180 17.28 -15.59 4.16
C SER A 180 16.72 -15.38 2.78
N PHE A 181 15.47 -15.73 2.57
CA PHE A 181 14.77 -15.45 1.32
C PHE A 181 13.28 -15.26 1.57
N PHE A 182 12.61 -14.71 0.58
CA PHE A 182 11.17 -14.46 0.59
C PHE A 182 10.51 -15.36 -0.44
N THR A 183 9.36 -15.90 -0.09
CA THR A 183 8.45 -16.56 -1.02
C THR A 183 7.19 -15.72 -1.14
N LEU A 184 6.90 -15.22 -2.34
CA LEU A 184 5.66 -14.51 -2.65
C LEU A 184 4.75 -15.44 -3.44
N VAL A 185 3.48 -15.49 -3.06
CA VAL A 185 2.45 -16.32 -3.67
C VAL A 185 1.24 -15.47 -4.00
N VAL A 186 0.71 -15.60 -5.22
CA VAL A 186 -0.63 -15.15 -5.60
C VAL A 186 -1.52 -16.36 -5.86
N GLU A 187 -2.71 -16.35 -5.27
CA GLU A 187 -3.75 -17.37 -5.41
C GLU A 187 -5.07 -16.70 -5.84
N GLN A 188 -5.85 -17.37 -6.69
CA GLN A 188 -7.22 -16.96 -7.05
C GLN A 188 -8.20 -18.11 -6.83
N GLU A 189 -9.34 -17.85 -6.17
CA GLU A 189 -10.28 -18.89 -5.72
C GLU A 189 -10.93 -19.67 -6.87
N ASN A 190 -11.16 -19.04 -8.02
CA ASN A 190 -11.92 -19.61 -9.14
C ASN A 190 -11.03 -20.22 -10.24
N ASP A 191 -9.72 -20.29 -10.02
CA ASP A 191 -8.78 -20.78 -11.00
C ASP A 191 -7.64 -21.53 -10.30
N GLU A 192 -7.78 -22.85 -10.19
CA GLU A 192 -6.76 -23.72 -9.59
C GLU A 192 -5.43 -23.66 -10.36
N ASP A 193 -5.44 -23.21 -11.61
CA ASP A 193 -4.25 -23.01 -12.44
C ASP A 193 -3.67 -21.59 -12.29
N PHE A 194 -4.44 -20.61 -11.78
CA PHE A 194 -3.95 -19.26 -11.46
C PHE A 194 -3.21 -19.26 -10.11
N TYR A 195 -2.00 -19.80 -10.17
CA TYR A 195 -1.04 -19.81 -9.07
C TYR A 195 0.30 -19.26 -9.55
N LYS A 196 0.74 -18.14 -8.96
CA LYS A 196 2.09 -17.63 -9.19
C LYS A 196 2.88 -17.64 -7.91
N LYS A 197 4.03 -18.32 -7.93
CA LYS A 197 5.00 -18.32 -6.83
C LYS A 197 6.36 -17.86 -7.34
N ILE A 198 7.00 -16.98 -6.57
CA ILE A 198 8.36 -16.54 -6.82
C ILE A 198 9.13 -16.53 -5.51
N SER A 199 10.38 -16.96 -5.58
CA SER A 199 11.33 -16.86 -4.47
C SER A 199 12.39 -15.83 -4.82
N VAL A 200 12.70 -14.95 -3.87
CA VAL A 200 13.71 -13.90 -4.00
C VAL A 200 14.56 -13.84 -2.74
N ASP A 201 15.85 -13.63 -2.89
CA ASP A 201 16.85 -13.62 -1.82
C ASP A 201 17.14 -12.21 -1.26
N ASP A 202 16.45 -11.19 -1.77
CA ASP A 202 16.62 -9.79 -1.40
C ASP A 202 15.30 -9.12 -1.05
N MET A 203 15.31 -8.32 0.02
CA MET A 203 14.13 -7.62 0.52
C MET A 203 13.64 -6.55 -0.45
N ALA A 204 14.53 -5.79 -1.08
CA ALA A 204 14.13 -4.73 -2.01
C ALA A 204 13.44 -5.33 -3.24
N ARG A 205 13.97 -6.46 -3.75
CA ARG A 205 13.33 -7.23 -4.82
C ARG A 205 11.98 -7.81 -4.39
N ALA A 206 11.86 -8.30 -3.15
CA ALA A 206 10.59 -8.80 -2.61
C ALA A 206 9.53 -7.69 -2.56
N ILE A 207 9.88 -6.51 -2.05
CA ILE A 207 8.98 -5.34 -2.02
C ILE A 207 8.58 -4.96 -3.44
N PHE A 208 9.53 -4.85 -4.37
CA PHE A 208 9.25 -4.50 -5.75
C PHE A 208 8.25 -5.48 -6.39
N VAL A 209 8.46 -6.79 -6.24
CA VAL A 209 7.54 -7.81 -6.76
C VAL A 209 6.16 -7.70 -6.11
N LEU A 210 6.10 -7.53 -4.79
CA LEU A 210 4.83 -7.38 -4.07
C LEU A 210 4.05 -6.16 -4.57
N GLU A 211 4.67 -4.99 -4.63
CA GLU A 211 4.01 -3.76 -5.09
C GLU A 211 3.52 -3.88 -6.54
N ASN A 212 4.30 -4.52 -7.41
CA ASN A 212 3.85 -4.80 -8.78
C ASN A 212 2.63 -5.72 -8.82
N TRP A 213 2.57 -6.75 -7.98
CA TRP A 213 1.39 -7.63 -7.91
C TRP A 213 0.17 -6.94 -7.29
N LEU A 214 0.38 -6.11 -6.27
CA LEU A 214 -0.67 -5.27 -5.69
C LEU A 214 -1.24 -4.28 -6.72
N GLU A 215 -0.41 -3.73 -7.60
CA GLU A 215 -0.86 -2.85 -8.69
C GLU A 215 -1.55 -3.63 -9.81
N LEU A 216 -0.93 -4.73 -10.28
CA LEU A 216 -1.39 -5.49 -11.45
C LEU A 216 -2.63 -6.34 -11.20
N ALA A 217 -3.02 -6.62 -9.95
CA ALA A 217 -4.33 -7.20 -9.70
C ALA A 217 -5.50 -6.28 -10.12
N HIS A 218 -5.20 -5.07 -10.61
CA HIS A 218 -6.15 -4.21 -11.31
C HIS A 218 -6.35 -4.57 -12.81
N PHE A 219 -5.40 -5.32 -13.38
CA PHE A 219 -5.34 -5.72 -14.78
C PHE A 219 -5.07 -7.23 -14.85
N LEU A 220 -6.13 -8.04 -14.89
CA LEU A 220 -6.03 -9.41 -15.38
C LEU A 220 -5.66 -9.36 -16.88
N ASP A 221 -4.37 -9.23 -17.15
CA ASP A 221 -3.68 -9.75 -18.33
C ASP A 221 -2.19 -9.97 -17.96
N THR A 222 -1.93 -11.02 -17.19
CA THR A 222 -0.62 -11.33 -16.59
C THR A 222 0.39 -11.98 -17.54
N ASP A 223 0.11 -12.05 -18.84
CA ASP A 223 0.95 -12.71 -19.85
C ASP A 223 2.32 -12.02 -20.12
N ARG A 224 2.63 -10.91 -19.45
CA ARG A 224 3.85 -10.11 -19.73
C ARG A 224 4.93 -10.09 -18.65
N LEU A 225 4.81 -10.87 -17.57
CA LEU A 225 5.80 -10.85 -16.48
C LEU A 225 6.72 -12.09 -16.41
N VAL A 226 6.97 -12.77 -17.53
CA VAL A 226 7.91 -13.90 -17.58
C VAL A 226 9.09 -13.70 -18.55
N ASP A 227 9.01 -12.72 -19.47
CA ASP A 227 10.03 -12.51 -20.51
C ASP A 227 10.75 -11.14 -20.46
N GLY A 228 10.95 -10.58 -19.25
CA GLY A 228 11.65 -9.30 -19.03
C GLY A 228 12.90 -9.41 -18.18
#